data_AF-A0AAQ1GA90-F1
#
_entry.id   AF-A0AAQ1GA90-F1
#
_cell.length_a   1.000
_cell.length_b   1.000
_cell.length_c   1.000
_cell.angle_alpha   90.00
_cell.angle_beta   90.00
_cell.angle_gamma   90.00
#
_symmetry.space_group_name_H-M   'P 1'
#
loop_
_entity.id
_entity.type
_entity.pdbx_description
1 polymer ?
#
loop_
_entity_poly.entity_id
_entity_poly.type
_entity_poly.pdbx_seq_one_letter_code
_entity_poly.pdbx_strand_id
1 'polypeptide(L)'
;MKGRILNAELSVRLRAFLSRAGFNVRLSANARPLDLTAVDKCNPISALYEANGRSALVRFPLDSCIFFSHLAFPCIKGGPSPQIKTLLDYAAGRCNRWDNSDLVSFYQRFRPLNAAQLMGLDNPSNSELLSMPAGCAFLPWESKSPKELLELEKKSAVNEARQFGRSADVLGSQFYGPNAEEKIRLEYDRLVAAYESLRRYGHNLDFEGFGNIQALIIGLQGCYKAFILVGHHRMAALSALGSEDVVLQIGGVSFGGYAGIEHAEHFPAVQRGLISKREAETIFERIYHAEQPRLY
;
A
#
# COMPACT_ATOMS: atom_id res chain seq x y z
N MET A 1 -30.06 3.53 -22.87
CA MET A 1 -28.97 4.21 -23.62
C MET A 1 -27.80 3.22 -23.73
N LYS A 2 -27.55 2.62 -24.90
CA LYS A 2 -26.52 1.59 -25.10
C LYS A 2 -25.18 2.27 -25.38
N GLY A 3 -24.27 2.30 -24.40
CA GLY A 3 -22.89 2.73 -24.60
C GLY A 3 -22.18 1.73 -25.52
N ARG A 4 -21.87 2.13 -26.75
CA ARG A 4 -20.99 1.36 -27.64
C ARG A 4 -19.57 1.47 -27.09
N ILE A 5 -18.99 0.34 -26.72
CA ILE A 5 -17.55 0.22 -26.49
C ILE A 5 -16.87 0.56 -27.80
N LEU A 6 -16.17 1.70 -27.84
CA LEU A 6 -15.36 2.11 -28.98
C LEU A 6 -14.26 1.06 -29.21
N ASN A 7 -14.20 0.53 -30.44
CA ASN A 7 -13.13 -0.38 -30.87
C ASN A 7 -11.75 0.20 -30.52
N ALA A 8 -10.86 -0.62 -29.98
CA ALA A 8 -9.54 -0.18 -29.50
C ALA A 8 -8.73 0.58 -30.58
N GLU A 9 -8.84 0.17 -31.85
CA GLU A 9 -8.22 0.83 -33.00
C GLU A 9 -8.79 2.23 -33.30
N LEU A 10 -10.09 2.43 -33.10
CA LEU A 10 -10.73 3.74 -33.26
C LEU A 10 -10.21 4.72 -32.21
N SER A 11 -9.89 4.22 -31.01
CA SER A 11 -9.29 5.02 -29.95
C SER A 11 -7.85 5.45 -30.29
N VAL A 12 -7.06 4.62 -30.98
CA VAL A 12 -5.66 4.94 -31.33
C VAL A 12 -5.59 6.02 -32.41
N ARG A 13 -6.39 5.90 -33.48
CA ARG A 13 -6.43 6.91 -34.56
C ARG A 13 -6.95 8.25 -34.05
N LEU A 14 -7.98 8.23 -33.19
CA LEU A 14 -8.52 9.44 -32.58
C LEU A 14 -7.51 10.09 -31.62
N ARG A 15 -6.78 9.31 -30.81
CA ARG A 15 -5.69 9.82 -29.98
C ARG A 15 -4.58 10.48 -30.80
N ALA A 16 -4.17 9.85 -31.90
CA ALA A 16 -3.12 10.38 -32.76
C ALA A 16 -3.55 11.70 -33.44
N PHE A 17 -4.79 11.77 -33.91
CA PHE A 17 -5.36 13.00 -34.47
C PHE A 17 -5.43 14.13 -33.44
N LEU A 18 -5.99 13.85 -32.25
CA LEU A 18 -6.10 14.82 -31.16
C LEU A 18 -4.74 15.27 -30.64
N SER A 19 -3.76 14.35 -30.55
CA SER A 19 -2.38 14.70 -30.18
C SER A 19 -1.70 15.62 -31.18
N ARG A 20 -1.95 15.46 -32.48
CA ARG A 20 -1.45 16.38 -33.52
C ARG A 20 -2.08 17.78 -33.42
N ALA A 21 -3.29 17.87 -32.88
CA ALA A 21 -3.95 19.13 -32.59
C ALA A 21 -3.58 19.71 -31.19
N GLY A 22 -2.60 19.12 -30.50
CA GLY A 22 -2.11 19.60 -29.20
C GLY A 22 -2.86 19.06 -27.97
N PHE A 23 -3.81 18.15 -28.14
CA PHE A 23 -4.56 17.55 -27.03
C PHE A 23 -3.87 16.29 -26.48
N ASN A 24 -3.64 16.23 -25.17
CA ASN A 24 -3.17 15.03 -24.50
C ASN A 24 -4.35 14.13 -24.12
N VAL A 25 -4.55 13.04 -24.87
CA VAL A 25 -5.66 12.11 -24.65
C VAL A 25 -5.20 10.92 -23.82
N ARG A 26 -5.76 10.78 -22.62
CA ARG A 26 -5.50 9.66 -21.72
C ARG A 26 -6.73 8.76 -21.61
N LEU A 27 -6.50 7.49 -21.26
CA LEU A 27 -7.59 6.67 -20.73
C LEU A 27 -8.12 7.35 -19.46
N SER A 28 -9.43 7.28 -19.22
CA SER A 28 -10.02 7.82 -17.98
C SER A 28 -9.34 7.26 -16.73
N ALA A 29 -8.91 6.00 -16.78
CA ALA A 29 -8.12 5.35 -15.74
C ALA A 29 -6.76 6.02 -15.43
N ASN A 30 -6.21 6.77 -16.40
CA ASN A 30 -4.94 7.49 -16.32
C ASN A 30 -5.16 9.01 -16.39
N ALA A 31 -6.38 9.48 -16.14
CA ALA A 31 -6.64 10.91 -16.02
C ALA A 31 -5.80 11.48 -14.88
N ARG A 32 -5.37 12.74 -15.02
CA ARG A 32 -4.66 13.43 -13.95
C ARG A 32 -5.51 13.42 -12.67
N PRO A 33 -4.89 13.19 -11.51
CA PRO A 33 -5.60 13.30 -10.25
C PRO A 33 -6.30 14.66 -10.11
N LEU A 34 -7.48 14.67 -9.48
CA LEU A 34 -8.09 15.91 -9.02
C LEU A 34 -7.25 16.47 -7.87
N ASP A 35 -6.68 17.65 -8.03
CA ASP A 35 -5.92 18.30 -6.96
C ASP A 35 -6.87 18.98 -5.96
N LEU A 36 -6.93 18.43 -4.74
CA LEU A 36 -7.69 18.98 -3.61
C LEU A 36 -6.75 19.35 -2.45
N THR A 37 -5.45 19.52 -2.71
CA THR A 37 -4.43 19.75 -1.67
C THR A 37 -4.55 21.11 -0.97
N ALA A 38 -5.24 22.06 -1.60
CA ALA A 38 -5.56 23.38 -1.06
C ALA A 38 -6.86 23.39 -0.22
N VAL A 39 -7.66 22.32 -0.24
CA VAL A 39 -8.89 22.23 0.54
C VAL A 39 -8.54 21.82 1.96
N ASP A 40 -8.68 22.75 2.91
CA ASP A 40 -8.48 22.46 4.32
C ASP A 40 -9.48 21.41 4.81
N LYS A 41 -8.98 20.42 5.55
CA LYS A 41 -9.77 19.30 6.10
C LYS A 41 -10.70 18.62 5.08
N CYS A 42 -10.19 18.38 3.88
CA CYS A 42 -10.92 17.67 2.84
C CYS A 42 -11.42 16.31 3.35
N ASN A 43 -12.75 16.12 3.38
CA ASN A 43 -13.32 14.82 3.69
C ASN A 43 -12.93 13.84 2.57
N PRO A 44 -12.26 12.71 2.87
CA PRO A 44 -11.73 11.81 1.85
C PRO A 44 -12.82 11.15 1.01
N ILE A 45 -14.02 10.96 1.57
CA ILE A 45 -15.16 10.41 0.83
C ILE A 45 -15.72 11.45 -0.15
N SER A 46 -15.91 12.69 0.29
CA SER A 46 -16.30 13.80 -0.60
C SER A 46 -15.32 13.95 -1.76
N ALA A 47 -14.00 13.87 -1.49
CA ALA A 47 -12.97 13.89 -2.51
C ALA A 47 -13.13 12.78 -3.56
N LEU A 48 -13.48 11.56 -3.17
CA LEU A 48 -13.72 10.45 -4.09
C LEU A 48 -14.95 10.69 -4.97
N TYR A 49 -16.02 11.26 -4.42
CA TYR A 49 -17.21 11.64 -5.19
C TYR A 49 -16.89 12.75 -6.21
N GLU A 50 -16.18 13.80 -5.79
CA GLU A 50 -15.75 14.89 -6.66
C GLU A 50 -14.78 14.43 -7.75
N ALA A 51 -13.94 13.44 -7.43
CA ALA A 51 -13.04 12.83 -8.40
C ALA A 51 -13.81 12.08 -9.49
N ASN A 52 -15.05 11.61 -9.25
CA ASN A 52 -15.90 11.00 -10.28
C ASN A 52 -15.18 9.90 -11.10
N GLY A 53 -14.48 8.99 -10.41
CA GLY A 53 -13.80 7.85 -11.01
C GLY A 53 -12.34 8.05 -11.43
N ARG A 54 -11.80 9.28 -11.41
CA ARG A 54 -10.32 9.50 -11.37
C ARG A 54 -9.81 9.43 -9.93
N SER A 55 -8.50 9.46 -9.75
CA SER A 55 -7.89 9.66 -8.43
C SER A 55 -7.99 11.12 -7.99
N ALA A 56 -7.77 11.38 -6.70
CA ALA A 56 -7.64 12.70 -6.12
C ALA A 56 -6.36 12.81 -5.28
N LEU A 57 -5.75 13.99 -5.24
CA LEU A 57 -4.69 14.35 -4.30
C LEU A 57 -5.32 15.07 -3.11
N VAL A 58 -5.20 14.46 -1.94
CA VAL A 58 -5.78 14.99 -0.69
C VAL A 58 -4.72 15.11 0.38
N ARG A 59 -4.78 16.17 1.18
CA ARG A 59 -3.98 16.28 2.41
C ARG A 59 -4.63 15.44 3.49
N PHE A 60 -3.85 14.62 4.17
CA PHE A 60 -4.32 13.69 5.19
C PHE A 60 -3.43 13.75 6.43
N PRO A 61 -3.98 13.73 7.66
CA PRO A 61 -3.19 13.65 8.88
C PRO A 61 -2.31 12.40 8.89
N LEU A 62 -1.02 12.55 9.16
CA LEU A 62 -0.08 11.45 9.09
C LEU A 62 -0.37 10.38 10.17
N ASP A 63 -0.80 10.81 11.35
CA ASP A 63 -1.19 9.93 12.46
C ASP A 63 -2.45 9.07 12.18
N SER A 64 -3.21 9.43 11.15
CA SER A 64 -4.38 8.72 10.67
C SER A 64 -4.05 7.78 9.50
N CYS A 65 -2.77 7.66 9.15
CA CYS A 65 -2.27 6.71 8.15
C CYS A 65 -1.75 5.42 8.82
N ILE A 66 -1.99 4.30 8.14
CA ILE A 66 -1.44 2.98 8.48
C ILE A 66 -0.80 2.36 7.25
N PHE A 67 0.28 1.64 7.44
CA PHE A 67 1.04 1.06 6.33
C PHE A 67 1.54 -0.35 6.66
N PHE A 68 2.19 -0.97 5.67
CA PHE A 68 2.83 -2.28 5.81
C PHE A 68 1.82 -3.45 5.82
N SER A 69 0.82 -3.38 4.93
CA SER A 69 -0.16 -4.44 4.69
C SER A 69 -0.83 -4.95 5.98
N HIS A 70 -0.88 -6.26 6.20
CA HIS A 70 -1.51 -6.93 7.34
C HIS A 70 -0.94 -6.57 8.72
N LEU A 71 0.28 -5.99 8.79
CA LEU A 71 0.87 -5.50 10.04
C LEU A 71 0.32 -4.14 10.47
N ALA A 72 -0.25 -3.37 9.54
CA ALA A 72 -0.98 -2.13 9.79
C ALA A 72 -0.26 -1.16 10.76
N PHE A 73 1.06 -1.00 10.63
CA PHE A 73 1.80 -0.12 11.52
C PHE A 73 1.26 1.31 11.40
N PRO A 74 1.10 2.04 12.52
CA PRO A 74 0.71 3.44 12.46
C PRO A 74 1.88 4.30 11.97
N CYS A 75 1.57 5.31 11.15
CA CYS A 75 2.56 6.29 10.66
C CYS A 75 2.82 7.39 11.69
N ILE A 76 3.28 7.01 12.88
CA ILE A 76 3.57 7.91 13.99
C ILE A 76 5.06 7.89 14.35
N LYS A 77 5.61 9.05 14.68
CA LYS A 77 7.00 9.14 15.15
C LYS A 77 7.18 8.37 16.45
N GLY A 78 8.17 7.49 16.50
CA GLY A 78 8.41 6.61 17.65
C GLY A 78 7.45 5.42 17.74
N GLY A 79 6.62 5.18 16.71
CA GLY A 79 5.72 4.04 16.64
C GLY A 79 6.42 2.69 16.54
N PRO A 80 5.65 1.58 16.52
CA PRO A 80 6.20 0.22 16.54
C PRO A 80 6.89 -0.19 15.23
N SER A 81 6.68 0.55 14.13
CA SER A 81 7.21 0.19 12.81
C SER A 81 8.73 0.00 12.80
N PRO A 82 9.24 -1.15 12.32
CA PRO A 82 10.68 -1.37 12.21
C PRO A 82 11.35 -0.41 11.22
N GLN A 83 10.62 0.05 10.20
CA GLN A 83 11.14 1.05 9.26
C GLN A 83 11.29 2.42 9.92
N ILE A 84 10.31 2.87 10.70
CA ILE A 84 10.38 4.16 11.40
C ILE A 84 11.48 4.13 12.46
N LYS A 85 11.57 3.06 13.26
CA LYS A 85 12.62 2.92 14.29
C LYS A 85 14.02 2.91 13.69
N THR A 86 14.23 2.15 12.61
CA THR A 86 15.49 2.15 11.86
C THR A 86 15.90 3.57 11.44
N LEU A 87 14.96 4.37 10.92
CA LEU A 87 15.24 5.74 10.52
C LEU A 87 15.51 6.69 11.69
N LEU A 88 14.84 6.50 12.84
CA LEU A 88 15.10 7.28 14.04
C LEU A 88 16.49 6.98 14.62
N ASP A 89 16.90 5.72 14.63
CA ASP A 89 18.25 5.33 15.05
C ASP A 89 19.31 5.80 14.06
N TYR A 90 19.01 5.74 12.76
CA TYR A 90 19.86 6.32 11.71
C TYR A 90 20.06 7.82 11.90
N ALA A 91 18.96 8.57 12.07
CA ALA A 91 19.00 10.01 12.28
C ALA A 91 19.77 10.41 13.55
N ALA A 92 19.76 9.56 14.58
CA ALA A 92 20.48 9.76 15.83
C ALA A 92 21.94 9.24 15.80
N GLY A 93 22.41 8.68 14.68
CA GLY A 93 23.75 8.08 14.55
C GLY A 93 23.94 6.77 15.31
N ARG A 94 22.85 6.14 15.78
CA ARG A 94 22.88 4.83 16.48
C ARG A 94 22.87 3.64 15.52
N CYS A 95 22.36 3.82 14.31
CA CYS A 95 22.33 2.81 13.26
C CYS A 95 22.96 3.39 11.99
N ASN A 96 24.09 2.85 11.54
CA ASN A 96 24.78 3.29 10.32
C ASN A 96 24.99 2.16 9.32
N ARG A 97 24.51 0.96 9.64
CA ARG A 97 24.61 -0.24 8.81
C ARG A 97 23.28 -0.99 8.85
N TRP A 98 23.03 -1.80 7.83
CA TRP A 98 21.80 -2.58 7.76
C TRP A 98 21.75 -3.65 8.87
N ASP A 99 22.88 -4.28 9.20
CA ASP A 99 23.00 -5.45 10.09
C ASP A 99 22.70 -5.18 11.57
N ASN A 100 22.65 -3.91 11.98
CA ASN A 100 22.27 -3.49 13.33
C ASN A 100 20.94 -2.72 13.40
N SER A 101 20.12 -2.80 12.35
CA SER A 101 18.83 -2.12 12.29
C SER A 101 17.66 -2.95 12.84
N ASP A 102 16.62 -2.28 13.33
CA ASP A 102 15.33 -2.92 13.67
C ASP A 102 14.71 -3.67 12.48
N LEU A 103 15.03 -3.25 11.25
CA LEU A 103 14.60 -3.92 10.02
C LEU A 103 15.15 -5.35 9.91
N VAL A 104 16.41 -5.59 10.30
CA VAL A 104 16.97 -6.95 10.37
C VAL A 104 16.26 -7.78 11.42
N SER A 105 16.10 -7.23 12.63
CA SER A 105 15.40 -7.94 13.70
C SER A 105 13.95 -8.25 13.34
N PHE A 106 13.31 -7.41 12.53
CA PHE A 106 11.99 -7.68 11.98
C PHE A 106 11.98 -8.90 11.05
N TYR A 107 12.81 -8.91 10.01
CA TYR A 107 12.83 -10.01 9.04
C TYR A 107 13.32 -11.34 9.65
N GLN A 108 14.08 -11.30 10.74
CA GLN A 108 14.49 -12.50 11.46
C GLN A 108 13.36 -13.09 12.31
N ARG A 109 12.51 -12.24 12.91
CA ARG A 109 11.48 -12.66 13.89
C ARG A 109 10.12 -12.91 13.27
N PHE A 110 9.65 -12.01 12.40
CA PHE A 110 8.30 -12.12 11.84
C PHE A 110 8.32 -13.00 10.59
N ARG A 111 8.03 -14.29 10.78
CA ARG A 111 8.13 -15.35 9.76
C ARG A 111 6.84 -16.17 9.69
N PRO A 112 5.74 -15.61 9.16
CA PRO A 112 4.50 -16.36 8.98
C PRO A 112 4.73 -17.56 8.06
N LEU A 113 4.28 -18.72 8.51
CA LEU A 113 4.42 -19.98 7.77
C LEU A 113 3.39 -20.12 6.65
N ASN A 114 2.24 -19.45 6.80
CA ASN A 114 1.12 -19.55 5.88
C ASN A 114 0.30 -18.25 5.81
N ALA A 115 -0.64 -18.20 4.87
CA ALA A 115 -1.52 -17.05 4.66
C ALA A 115 -2.33 -16.72 5.91
N ALA A 116 -2.87 -17.73 6.61
CA ALA A 116 -3.67 -17.53 7.82
C ALA A 116 -2.88 -16.80 8.92
N GLN A 117 -1.63 -17.18 9.17
CA GLN A 117 -0.76 -16.53 10.16
C GLN A 117 -0.45 -15.08 9.80
N LEU A 118 -0.12 -14.78 8.53
CA LEU A 118 0.10 -13.39 8.09
C LEU A 118 -1.20 -12.57 8.21
N MET A 119 -2.35 -13.19 7.92
CA MET A 119 -3.66 -12.59 8.10
C MET A 119 -4.08 -12.47 9.57
N GLY A 120 -3.37 -13.09 10.52
CA GLY A 120 -3.70 -13.11 11.94
C GLY A 120 -4.94 -13.93 12.28
N LEU A 121 -5.18 -15.02 11.55
CA LEU A 121 -6.26 -15.97 11.77
C LEU A 121 -5.71 -17.27 12.39
N ASP A 122 -6.03 -17.51 13.66
CA ASP A 122 -5.59 -18.72 14.38
C ASP A 122 -6.36 -19.97 13.92
N ASN A 123 -7.67 -19.83 13.69
CA ASN A 123 -8.58 -20.91 13.30
C ASN A 123 -9.46 -20.44 12.12
N PRO A 124 -8.91 -20.38 10.89
CA PRO A 124 -9.67 -19.88 9.76
C PRO A 124 -10.83 -20.80 9.39
N SER A 125 -11.97 -20.24 8.97
CA SER A 125 -13.13 -21.00 8.49
C SER A 125 -12.79 -21.81 7.23
N ASN A 126 -11.84 -21.30 6.43
CA ASN A 126 -11.24 -22.01 5.31
C ASN A 126 -9.88 -22.57 5.74
N SER A 127 -9.83 -23.88 5.99
CA SER A 127 -8.59 -24.57 6.40
C SER A 127 -7.50 -24.57 5.33
N GLU A 128 -7.82 -24.33 4.06
CA GLU A 128 -6.81 -24.23 3.01
C GLU A 128 -5.81 -23.10 3.28
N LEU A 129 -6.23 -22.02 3.97
CA LEU A 129 -5.36 -20.90 4.34
C LEU A 129 -4.18 -21.30 5.23
N LEU A 130 -4.28 -22.42 5.95
CA LEU A 130 -3.20 -22.99 6.76
C LEU A 130 -2.14 -23.70 5.91
N SER A 131 -2.50 -24.10 4.69
CA SER A 131 -1.62 -24.78 3.74
C SER A 131 -1.05 -23.85 2.66
N MET A 132 -1.67 -22.69 2.46
CA MET A 132 -1.22 -21.70 1.48
C MET A 132 0.01 -20.93 2.00
N PRO A 133 1.03 -20.66 1.15
CA PRO A 133 2.16 -19.80 1.51
C PRO A 133 1.72 -18.42 2.02
N ALA A 134 2.54 -17.76 2.84
CA ALA A 134 2.26 -16.41 3.34
C ALA A 134 1.92 -15.41 2.22
N GLY A 135 2.59 -15.49 1.07
CA GLY A 135 2.32 -14.68 -0.12
C GLY A 135 0.92 -14.78 -0.74
N CYS A 136 0.14 -15.79 -0.33
CA CYS A 136 -1.26 -15.92 -0.70
C CYS A 136 -2.22 -15.11 0.19
N ALA A 137 -1.72 -14.47 1.26
CA ALA A 137 -2.53 -13.64 2.14
C ALA A 137 -3.16 -12.48 1.37
N PHE A 138 -4.43 -12.23 1.64
CA PHE A 138 -5.22 -11.15 1.03
C PHE A 138 -5.85 -10.28 2.10
N LEU A 139 -6.20 -9.06 1.72
CA LEU A 139 -7.07 -8.20 2.53
C LEU A 139 -8.54 -8.49 2.17
N PRO A 140 -9.49 -8.33 3.11
CA PRO A 140 -10.89 -8.68 2.85
C PRO A 140 -11.49 -7.97 1.63
N TRP A 141 -11.12 -6.70 1.42
CA TRP A 141 -11.61 -5.84 0.34
C TRP A 141 -10.90 -6.05 -1.01
N GLU A 142 -9.91 -6.93 -1.11
CA GLU A 142 -9.20 -7.18 -2.37
C GLU A 142 -9.95 -8.14 -3.29
N SER A 143 -10.01 -7.79 -4.58
CA SER A 143 -10.66 -8.60 -5.62
C SER A 143 -9.79 -9.73 -6.18
N LYS A 144 -8.47 -9.68 -5.97
CA LYS A 144 -7.55 -10.71 -6.47
C LYS A 144 -7.72 -12.01 -5.70
N SER A 145 -7.52 -13.13 -6.36
CA SER A 145 -7.48 -14.45 -5.72
C SER A 145 -6.14 -14.68 -5.02
N PRO A 146 -6.06 -15.60 -4.04
CA PRO A 146 -4.81 -15.95 -3.37
C PRO A 146 -3.68 -16.34 -4.36
N LYS A 147 -4.01 -17.07 -5.42
CA LYS A 147 -3.06 -17.47 -6.46
C LYS A 147 -2.54 -16.27 -7.26
N GLU A 148 -3.42 -15.34 -7.63
CA GLU A 148 -3.01 -14.12 -8.36
C GLU A 148 -2.09 -13.24 -7.51
N LEU A 149 -2.33 -13.14 -6.19
CA LEU A 149 -1.45 -12.40 -5.29
C LEU A 149 -0.05 -13.03 -5.20
N LEU A 150 0.02 -14.35 -5.08
CA LEU A 150 1.30 -15.06 -5.09
C LEU A 150 2.07 -14.84 -6.39
N GLU A 151 1.39 -14.87 -7.54
CA GLU A 151 2.03 -14.60 -8.84
C GLU A 151 2.48 -13.15 -8.99
N LEU A 152 1.75 -12.18 -8.41
CA LEU A 152 2.17 -10.78 -8.36
C LEU A 152 3.39 -10.57 -7.47
N GLU A 153 3.47 -11.25 -6.33
CA GLU A 153 4.65 -11.21 -5.46
C GLU A 153 5.87 -11.76 -6.19
N LYS A 154 5.76 -12.94 -6.81
CA LYS A 154 6.83 -13.53 -7.65
C LYS A 154 7.25 -12.61 -8.79
N LYS A 155 6.30 -12.01 -9.50
CA LYS A 155 6.60 -11.08 -10.61
C LYS A 155 7.30 -9.82 -10.10
N SER A 156 6.89 -9.30 -8.95
CA SER A 156 7.51 -8.14 -8.32
C SER A 156 8.95 -8.44 -7.93
N ALA A 157 9.21 -9.61 -7.35
CA ALA A 157 10.56 -10.11 -7.11
C ALA A 157 11.38 -10.17 -8.41
N VAL A 158 10.90 -10.83 -9.46
CA VAL A 158 11.64 -10.92 -10.74
C VAL A 158 11.96 -9.53 -11.32
N ASN A 159 11.02 -8.58 -11.26
CA ASN A 159 11.23 -7.22 -11.76
C ASN A 159 12.27 -6.47 -10.94
N GLU A 160 12.22 -6.61 -9.61
CA GLU A 160 13.22 -6.04 -8.71
C GLU A 160 14.61 -6.63 -8.98
N ALA A 161 14.74 -7.95 -9.08
CA ALA A 161 16.00 -8.61 -9.43
C ALA A 161 16.60 -8.03 -10.71
N ARG A 162 15.79 -7.86 -11.76
CA ARG A 162 16.21 -7.24 -13.02
C ARG A 162 16.67 -5.79 -12.85
N GLN A 163 15.93 -4.99 -12.08
CA GLN A 163 16.26 -3.58 -11.85
C GLN A 163 17.63 -3.41 -11.17
N PHE A 164 18.03 -4.35 -10.32
CA PHE A 164 19.29 -4.29 -9.56
C PHE A 164 20.38 -5.23 -10.08
N GLY A 165 20.17 -5.87 -11.24
CA GLY A 165 21.14 -6.80 -11.83
C GLY A 165 21.44 -8.01 -10.93
N ARG A 166 20.44 -8.52 -10.21
CA ARG A 166 20.53 -9.66 -9.28
C ARG A 166 19.73 -10.87 -9.79
N SER A 167 19.97 -12.05 -9.20
CA SER A 167 19.08 -13.21 -9.42
C SER A 167 17.75 -13.03 -8.69
N ALA A 168 16.68 -13.57 -9.27
CA ALA A 168 15.36 -13.62 -8.63
C ALA A 168 15.35 -14.47 -7.35
N ASP A 169 16.31 -15.40 -7.22
CA ASP A 169 16.43 -16.31 -6.08
C ASP A 169 16.77 -15.61 -4.75
N VAL A 170 17.12 -14.31 -4.81
CA VAL A 170 17.55 -13.49 -3.65
C VAL A 170 16.35 -12.80 -2.97
N LEU A 171 15.13 -12.92 -3.50
CA LEU A 171 14.06 -11.99 -3.18
C LEU A 171 12.94 -12.64 -2.38
N GLY A 172 12.97 -12.39 -1.08
CA GLY A 172 11.83 -12.60 -0.19
C GLY A 172 10.89 -11.38 -0.16
N SER A 173 9.97 -11.37 0.80
CA SER A 173 8.92 -10.36 0.86
C SER A 173 9.40 -9.05 1.49
N GLN A 174 8.87 -7.90 1.06
CA GLN A 174 9.07 -6.66 1.80
C GLN A 174 8.30 -6.66 3.13
N PHE A 175 7.28 -7.51 3.27
CA PHE A 175 6.31 -7.46 4.38
C PHE A 175 6.54 -8.49 5.49
N TYR A 176 7.43 -9.46 5.28
CA TYR A 176 7.70 -10.52 6.25
C TYR A 176 9.02 -11.23 5.89
N GLY A 177 9.57 -11.97 6.85
CA GLY A 177 10.76 -12.77 6.65
C GLY A 177 10.47 -14.27 6.51
N PRO A 178 11.52 -15.08 6.35
CA PRO A 178 12.92 -14.68 6.32
C PRO A 178 13.30 -14.06 4.96
N ASN A 179 14.25 -13.11 4.99
CA ASN A 179 14.86 -12.55 3.80
C ASN A 179 16.37 -12.81 3.79
N ALA A 180 16.95 -12.95 2.60
CA ALA A 180 18.40 -12.97 2.43
C ALA A 180 19.01 -11.63 2.84
N GLU A 181 20.26 -11.64 3.33
CA GLU A 181 20.97 -10.45 3.80
C GLU A 181 21.01 -9.35 2.73
N GLU A 182 21.21 -9.72 1.47
CA GLU A 182 21.27 -8.80 0.34
C GLU A 182 19.94 -8.05 0.15
N LYS A 183 18.80 -8.73 0.34
CA LYS A 183 17.48 -8.11 0.28
C LYS A 183 17.27 -7.14 1.44
N ILE A 184 17.68 -7.53 2.66
CA ILE A 184 17.56 -6.66 3.83
C ILE A 184 18.40 -5.39 3.67
N ARG A 185 19.64 -5.54 3.18
CA ARG A 185 20.51 -4.41 2.84
C ARG A 185 19.88 -3.49 1.80
N LEU A 186 19.30 -4.04 0.73
CA LEU A 186 18.62 -3.25 -0.30
C LEU A 186 17.44 -2.44 0.27
N GLU A 187 16.63 -3.05 1.14
CA GLU A 187 15.51 -2.35 1.79
C GLU A 187 15.99 -1.27 2.76
N TYR A 188 17.07 -1.51 3.51
CA TYR A 188 17.71 -0.51 4.35
C TYR A 188 18.22 0.68 3.52
N ASP A 189 18.95 0.43 2.44
CA ASP A 189 19.52 1.47 1.58
C ASP A 189 18.41 2.35 0.95
N ARG A 190 17.30 1.73 0.50
CA ARG A 190 16.13 2.47 -0.02
C ARG A 190 15.45 3.32 1.05
N LEU A 191 15.29 2.76 2.25
CA LEU A 191 14.68 3.44 3.37
C LEU A 191 15.49 4.69 3.75
N VAL A 192 16.81 4.55 3.88
CA VAL A 192 17.73 5.67 4.14
C VAL A 192 17.72 6.68 2.99
N ALA A 193 17.77 6.23 1.74
CA ALA A 193 17.72 7.12 0.57
C ALA A 193 16.42 7.93 0.52
N ALA A 194 15.28 7.33 0.84
CA ALA A 194 14.00 8.03 0.93
C ALA A 194 14.02 9.09 2.04
N TYR A 195 14.54 8.74 3.22
CA TYR A 195 14.70 9.68 4.34
C TYR A 195 15.59 10.87 3.97
N GLU A 196 16.77 10.62 3.41
CA GLU A 196 17.72 11.67 3.02
C GLU A 196 17.16 12.58 1.93
N SER A 197 16.48 12.00 0.94
CA SER A 197 15.82 12.76 -0.12
C SER A 197 14.73 13.67 0.46
N LEU A 198 13.83 13.13 1.28
CA LEU A 198 12.75 13.91 1.91
C LEU A 198 13.28 14.97 2.88
N ARG A 199 14.34 14.66 3.63
CA ARG A 199 15.00 15.62 4.53
C ARG A 199 15.58 16.80 3.76
N ARG A 200 16.21 16.55 2.61
CA ARG A 200 16.89 17.59 1.82
C ARG A 200 15.95 18.38 0.92
N TYR A 201 14.98 17.73 0.30
CA TYR A 201 14.18 18.31 -0.78
C TYR A 201 12.68 18.44 -0.44
N GLY A 202 12.25 17.90 0.70
CA GLY A 202 10.83 17.77 1.01
C GLY A 202 10.12 16.75 0.14
N HIS A 203 8.79 16.69 0.28
CA HIS A 203 7.94 15.80 -0.53
C HIS A 203 7.63 16.44 -1.88
N ASN A 204 8.16 15.88 -2.97
CA ASN A 204 7.84 16.30 -4.32
C ASN A 204 6.58 15.61 -4.83
N LEU A 205 5.56 16.40 -5.18
CA LEU A 205 4.28 15.89 -5.69
C LEU A 205 4.31 15.70 -7.19
N ASP A 206 3.82 14.55 -7.63
CA ASP A 206 3.63 14.25 -9.04
C ASP A 206 2.18 14.52 -9.45
N PHE A 207 1.90 15.70 -9.98
CA PHE A 207 0.56 16.06 -10.48
C PHE A 207 0.12 15.23 -11.70
N GLU A 208 1.01 14.43 -12.30
CA GLU A 208 0.62 13.47 -13.33
C GLU A 208 0.08 12.15 -12.77
N GLY A 209 0.32 11.88 -11.48
CA GLY A 209 -0.32 10.81 -10.72
C GLY A 209 0.38 9.44 -10.77
N PHE A 210 1.62 9.37 -11.25
CA PHE A 210 2.38 8.11 -11.38
C PHE A 210 3.29 7.85 -10.17
N GLY A 211 3.81 8.92 -9.57
CA GLY A 211 4.84 8.87 -8.54
C GLY A 211 4.35 9.09 -7.11
N ASN A 212 3.07 9.36 -6.86
CA ASN A 212 2.58 9.73 -5.53
C ASN A 212 2.49 8.53 -4.57
N ILE A 213 2.38 8.84 -3.27
CA ILE A 213 1.98 7.87 -2.24
C ILE A 213 0.50 7.56 -2.47
N GLN A 214 0.15 6.27 -2.56
CA GLN A 214 -1.22 5.85 -2.86
C GLN A 214 -1.86 5.20 -1.65
N ALA A 215 -3.14 5.48 -1.44
CA ALA A 215 -3.90 4.97 -0.32
C ALA A 215 -5.30 4.52 -0.71
N LEU A 216 -5.79 3.49 -0.02
CA LEU A 216 -7.19 3.17 0.12
C LEU A 216 -7.72 3.87 1.38
N ILE A 217 -8.91 4.46 1.31
CA ILE A 217 -9.58 4.97 2.50
C ILE A 217 -10.34 3.83 3.16
N ILE A 218 -10.10 3.59 4.45
CA ILE A 218 -10.88 2.63 5.24
C ILE A 218 -11.73 3.36 6.27
N GLY A 219 -12.97 2.90 6.46
CA GLY A 219 -13.97 3.54 7.33
C GLY A 219 -14.49 2.66 8.44
N LEU A 220 -14.58 3.22 9.65
CA LEU A 220 -15.25 2.62 10.80
C LEU A 220 -16.07 3.70 11.49
N GLN A 221 -17.40 3.50 11.57
CA GLN A 221 -18.31 4.40 12.31
C GLN A 221 -18.17 5.89 11.92
N GLY A 222 -18.01 6.18 10.62
CA GLY A 222 -17.86 7.54 10.11
C GLY A 222 -16.48 8.17 10.31
N CYS A 223 -15.53 7.45 10.91
CA CYS A 223 -14.13 7.86 11.03
C CYS A 223 -13.27 7.15 9.98
N TYR A 224 -12.30 7.87 9.41
CA TYR A 224 -11.51 7.40 8.29
C TYR A 224 -10.03 7.27 8.62
N LYS A 225 -9.40 6.23 8.06
CA LYS A 225 -7.94 6.10 8.00
C LYS A 225 -7.48 5.89 6.56
N ALA A 226 -6.23 6.27 6.30
CA ALA A 226 -5.58 5.99 5.04
C ALA A 226 -4.73 4.71 5.16
N PHE A 227 -5.13 3.67 4.44
CA PHE A 227 -4.36 2.44 4.29
C PHE A 227 -3.41 2.56 3.11
N ILE A 228 -2.11 2.68 3.40
CA ILE A 228 -1.08 2.94 2.39
C ILE A 228 -0.84 1.68 1.54
N LEU A 229 -1.01 1.84 0.23
CA LEU A 229 -0.80 0.81 -0.78
C LEU A 229 0.56 0.92 -1.46
N VAL A 230 1.03 2.16 -1.67
CA VAL A 230 2.28 2.47 -2.36
C VAL A 230 3.00 3.60 -1.62
N GLY A 231 4.33 3.49 -1.51
CA GLY A 231 5.16 4.53 -0.90
C GLY A 231 5.53 4.28 0.56
N HIS A 232 5.62 3.01 0.98
CA HIS A 232 5.94 2.62 2.36
C HIS A 232 7.22 3.29 2.91
N HIS A 233 8.33 3.30 2.16
CA HIS A 233 9.56 3.96 2.60
C HIS A 233 9.40 5.47 2.81
N ARG A 234 8.63 6.14 1.93
CA ARG A 234 8.35 7.58 2.06
C ARG A 234 7.48 7.87 3.27
N MET A 235 6.50 7.02 3.56
CA MET A 235 5.66 7.14 4.76
C MET A 235 6.48 6.96 6.04
N ALA A 236 7.37 5.97 6.09
CA ALA A 236 8.28 5.80 7.22
C ALA A 236 9.19 7.02 7.41
N ALA A 237 9.73 7.56 6.32
CA ALA A 237 10.58 8.75 6.35
C ALA A 237 9.84 10.01 6.81
N LEU A 238 8.66 10.31 6.28
CA LEU A 238 7.82 11.42 6.74
C LEU A 238 7.49 11.29 8.23
N SER A 239 7.18 10.07 8.69
CA SER A 239 6.92 9.80 10.12
C SER A 239 8.15 10.05 10.98
N ALA A 240 9.33 9.59 10.55
CA ALA A 240 10.58 9.80 11.29
C ALA A 240 10.97 11.28 11.35
N LEU A 241 10.76 12.03 10.26
CA LEU A 241 10.98 13.48 10.19
C LEU A 241 9.98 14.27 11.05
N GLY A 242 8.84 13.66 11.41
CA GLY A 242 7.82 14.29 12.25
C GLY A 242 6.86 15.19 11.47
N SER A 243 6.56 14.84 10.22
CA SER A 243 5.52 15.52 9.44
C SER A 243 4.15 15.34 10.11
N GLU A 244 3.35 16.39 10.14
CA GLU A 244 1.98 16.35 10.69
C GLU A 244 0.97 15.81 9.66
N ASP A 245 1.21 16.10 8.39
CA ASP A 245 0.36 15.70 7.28
C ASP A 245 1.16 15.10 6.12
N VAL A 246 0.43 14.50 5.19
CA VAL A 246 0.93 13.99 3.93
C VAL A 246 -0.11 14.20 2.84
N VAL A 247 0.34 14.43 1.61
CA VAL A 247 -0.53 14.40 0.43
C VAL A 247 -0.57 12.99 -0.12
N LEU A 248 -1.78 12.43 -0.20
CA LEU A 248 -2.07 11.09 -0.68
C LEU A 248 -2.82 11.15 -1.99
N GLN A 249 -2.53 10.20 -2.88
CA GLN A 249 -3.35 9.90 -4.04
C GLN A 249 -4.35 8.79 -3.69
N ILE A 250 -5.64 9.12 -3.71
CA ILE A 250 -6.73 8.19 -3.37
C ILE A 250 -7.62 7.91 -4.58
N GLY A 251 -8.25 6.74 -4.61
CA GLY A 251 -9.17 6.35 -5.69
C GLY A 251 -8.48 5.94 -6.99
N GLY A 252 -9.22 6.06 -8.09
CA GLY A 252 -8.82 5.54 -9.40
C GLY A 252 -9.20 4.06 -9.62
N VAL A 253 -8.87 3.56 -10.82
CA VAL A 253 -9.42 2.29 -11.34
C VAL A 253 -8.78 1.05 -10.72
N SER A 254 -7.58 1.17 -10.14
CA SER A 254 -6.77 0.01 -9.75
C SER A 254 -7.01 -0.52 -8.33
N PHE A 255 -7.52 0.31 -7.41
CA PHE A 255 -7.55 -0.03 -5.98
C PHE A 255 -8.89 0.19 -5.27
N GLY A 256 -9.88 0.76 -5.96
CA GLY A 256 -11.07 1.27 -5.29
C GLY A 256 -10.75 2.53 -4.47
N GLY A 257 -11.77 3.30 -4.10
CA GLY A 257 -11.58 4.51 -3.29
C GLY A 257 -11.74 4.27 -1.80
N TYR A 258 -12.64 3.36 -1.43
CA TYR A 258 -13.15 3.21 -0.07
C TYR A 258 -13.45 1.75 0.28
N ALA A 259 -13.12 1.34 1.51
CA ALA A 259 -13.61 0.12 2.13
C ALA A 259 -14.13 0.43 3.55
N GLY A 260 -15.44 0.35 3.75
CA GLY A 260 -16.08 0.52 5.05
C GLY A 260 -16.46 -0.80 5.68
N ILE A 261 -16.31 -0.92 7.01
CA ILE A 261 -16.74 -2.12 7.76
C ILE A 261 -18.22 -2.43 7.55
N GLU A 262 -19.05 -1.41 7.33
CA GLU A 262 -20.48 -1.53 7.08
C GLU A 262 -20.79 -2.31 5.78
N HIS A 263 -19.79 -2.48 4.92
CA HIS A 263 -19.86 -3.23 3.68
C HIS A 263 -19.15 -4.60 3.77
N ALA A 264 -18.79 -5.07 4.97
CA ALA A 264 -18.03 -6.30 5.14
C ALA A 264 -18.69 -7.52 4.48
N GLU A 265 -20.03 -7.59 4.46
CA GLU A 265 -20.74 -8.67 3.77
C GLU A 265 -20.53 -8.67 2.25
N HIS A 266 -20.23 -7.51 1.66
CA HIS A 266 -19.99 -7.31 0.23
C HIS A 266 -18.51 -7.33 -0.14
N PHE A 267 -17.61 -7.48 0.84
CA PHE A 267 -16.19 -7.61 0.57
C PHE A 267 -15.91 -8.80 -0.36
N PRO A 268 -15.04 -8.65 -1.38
CA PRO A 268 -14.85 -9.71 -2.38
C PRO A 268 -14.38 -11.03 -1.78
N ALA A 269 -13.60 -11.02 -0.69
CA ALA A 269 -13.19 -12.26 -0.02
C ALA A 269 -14.36 -13.00 0.63
N VAL A 270 -15.33 -12.27 1.18
CA VAL A 270 -16.55 -12.83 1.81
C VAL A 270 -17.50 -13.35 0.74
N GLN A 271 -17.75 -12.56 -0.31
CA GLN A 271 -18.62 -12.95 -1.43
C GLN A 271 -18.12 -14.21 -2.16
N ARG A 272 -16.80 -14.42 -2.18
CA ARG A 272 -16.16 -15.61 -2.77
C ARG A 272 -16.04 -16.79 -1.81
N GLY A 273 -16.50 -16.65 -0.56
CA GLY A 273 -16.41 -17.70 0.45
C GLY A 273 -14.99 -18.04 0.88
N LEU A 274 -14.01 -17.13 0.67
CA LEU A 274 -12.62 -17.36 1.06
C LEU A 274 -12.44 -17.24 2.58
N ILE A 275 -13.22 -16.36 3.20
CA ILE A 275 -13.34 -16.15 4.64
C ILE A 275 -14.80 -15.84 4.99
N SER A 276 -15.19 -16.08 6.23
CA SER A 276 -16.46 -15.63 6.78
C SER A 276 -16.50 -14.11 6.96
N LYS A 277 -17.73 -13.55 7.05
CA LYS A 277 -17.94 -12.14 7.39
C LYS A 277 -17.24 -11.77 8.71
N ARG A 278 -17.34 -12.62 9.73
CA ARG A 278 -16.74 -12.37 11.06
C ARG A 278 -15.22 -12.26 10.98
N GLU A 279 -14.55 -13.10 10.19
CA GLU A 279 -13.11 -13.01 9.99
C GLU A 279 -12.71 -11.76 9.20
N ALA A 280 -13.50 -11.38 8.21
CA ALA A 280 -13.29 -10.12 7.48
C ALA A 280 -13.39 -8.92 8.42
N GLU A 281 -14.39 -8.88 9.30
CA GLU A 281 -14.55 -7.85 10.33
C GLU A 281 -13.37 -7.85 11.30
N THR A 282 -12.94 -9.02 11.77
CA THR A 282 -11.78 -9.17 12.66
C THR A 282 -10.50 -8.62 12.03
N ILE A 283 -10.23 -8.97 10.77
CA ILE A 283 -9.06 -8.47 10.05
C ILE A 283 -9.15 -6.97 9.84
N PHE A 284 -10.33 -6.48 9.44
CA PHE A 284 -10.56 -5.05 9.19
C PHE A 284 -10.32 -4.23 10.46
N GLU A 285 -10.96 -4.59 11.57
CA GLU A 285 -10.86 -3.87 12.84
C GLU A 285 -9.43 -3.87 13.35
N ARG A 286 -8.73 -5.02 13.31
CA ARG A 286 -7.32 -5.10 13.68
C ARG A 286 -6.48 -4.11 12.86
N ILE A 287 -6.64 -4.10 11.55
CA ILE A 287 -5.92 -3.19 10.66
C ILE A 287 -6.30 -1.73 10.98
N TYR A 288 -7.58 -1.43 11.12
CA TYR A 288 -8.08 -0.09 11.43
C TYR A 288 -7.49 0.43 12.76
N HIS A 289 -7.42 -0.41 13.79
CA HIS A 289 -6.84 -0.07 15.08
C HIS A 289 -5.30 -0.12 15.12
N ALA A 290 -4.65 -0.40 13.98
CA ALA A 290 -3.21 -0.48 13.85
C ALA A 290 -2.55 -1.57 14.73
N GLU A 291 -3.27 -2.67 14.93
CA GLU A 291 -2.85 -3.82 15.72
C GLU A 291 -2.13 -4.84 14.84
N GLN A 292 -0.99 -5.36 15.31
CA GLN A 292 -0.25 -6.39 14.59
C GLN A 292 -0.88 -7.78 14.85
N PRO A 293 -0.75 -8.74 13.91
CA PRO A 293 -1.07 -10.14 14.18
C PRO A 293 -0.31 -10.65 15.41
N ARG A 294 -0.93 -11.54 16.19
CA ARG A 294 -0.34 -12.11 17.43
C ARG A 294 1.05 -12.73 17.27
N LEU A 295 1.40 -13.15 16.05
CA LEU A 295 2.69 -13.74 15.74
C LEU A 295 3.86 -12.72 15.76
N TYR A 296 3.56 -11.42 15.63
CA TYR A 296 4.55 -10.33 15.66
C TYR A 296 4.97 -9.99 17.09
#